data_AF-A0A7I0JBG6-F1
#
_entry.id   AF-A0A7I0JBG6-F1
#
_cell.length_a   1.000
_cell.length_b   1.000
_cell.length_c   1.000
_cell.angle_alpha   90.00
_cell.angle_beta   90.00
_cell.angle_gamma   90.00
#
_symmetry.space_group_name_H-M   'P 1'
#
loop_
_entity.id
_entity.type
_entity.pdbx_description
1 polymer ?
#
loop_
_entity_poly.entity_id
_entity_poly.type
_entity_poly.pdbx_seq_one_letter_code
_entity_poly.pdbx_strand_id
1 'polypeptide(L)'
;MDLTPKDKLSSIPDLRHRLRQLRWFSKAFRNNAELVKEHFGFSYRIDDKLLNQVFFDWLAAIDEQDDSAAIDRADYIVFVAGLALRELIRTKPAVMVSDAGTSEADDKATLEIARFWPEGFLYTNFCVCGIAAVQEQEFGQSRDLEKAASDLRVWWSYRENAEEDPNMSIAFLDQFVGLEPNWLFPAMAQERAAIKKALAAPRETALDRLPPAATR
;
A
#
# COMPACT_ATOMS: atom_id res chain seq x y z
N MET A 1 -25.83 18.98 31.57
CA MET A 1 -25.63 17.53 31.77
C MET A 1 -24.56 17.13 30.78
N ASP A 2 -23.34 16.90 31.28
CA ASP A 2 -22.12 16.76 30.49
C ASP A 2 -22.12 15.39 29.80
N LEU A 3 -22.22 15.38 28.48
CA LEU A 3 -22.16 14.16 27.67
C LEU A 3 -20.71 13.67 27.67
N THR A 4 -20.47 12.74 28.58
CA THR A 4 -19.19 12.09 28.85
C THR A 4 -18.55 11.51 27.57
N PRO A 5 -17.22 11.30 27.53
CA PRO A 5 -16.49 10.66 26.42
C PRO A 5 -17.13 9.35 25.91
N LYS A 6 -17.91 8.67 26.75
CA LYS A 6 -18.69 7.48 26.45
C LYS A 6 -19.75 7.72 25.36
N ASP A 7 -20.45 8.85 25.41
CA ASP A 7 -21.54 9.17 24.46
C ASP A 7 -20.98 9.45 23.05
N LYS A 8 -19.78 10.05 22.99
CA LYS A 8 -19.02 10.27 21.74
C LYS A 8 -18.43 8.98 21.16
N LEU A 9 -18.04 8.02 22.00
CA LEU A 9 -17.55 6.72 21.54
C LEU A 9 -18.71 5.85 20.99
N SER A 10 -19.89 5.92 21.60
CA SER A 10 -21.08 5.19 21.12
C SER A 10 -21.65 5.72 19.80
N SER A 11 -21.33 6.96 19.41
CA SER A 11 -21.78 7.53 18.14
C SER A 11 -20.87 7.19 16.96
N ILE A 12 -19.74 6.51 17.17
CA ILE A 12 -18.82 6.10 16.09
C ILE A 12 -19.39 4.84 15.43
N PRO A 13 -19.84 4.91 14.15
CA PRO A 13 -20.31 3.73 13.44
C PRO A 13 -19.22 2.67 13.38
N ASP A 14 -19.60 1.41 13.60
CA ASP A 14 -18.73 0.25 13.49
C ASP A 14 -17.42 0.32 14.31
N LEU A 15 -17.44 1.03 15.45
CA LEU A 15 -16.28 1.21 16.32
C LEU A 15 -15.55 -0.11 16.64
N ARG A 16 -16.31 -1.19 16.93
CA ARG A 16 -15.75 -2.52 17.20
C ARG A 16 -14.95 -3.05 16.00
N HIS A 17 -15.49 -2.90 14.79
CA HIS A 17 -14.86 -3.38 13.58
C HIS A 17 -13.57 -2.60 13.31
N ARG A 18 -13.63 -1.26 13.38
CA ARG A 18 -12.48 -0.37 13.21
C ARG A 18 -11.38 -0.64 14.23
N LEU A 19 -11.72 -0.86 15.50
CA LEU A 19 -10.74 -1.24 16.54
C LEU A 19 -10.08 -2.61 16.28
N ARG A 20 -10.83 -3.56 15.71
CA ARG A 20 -10.27 -4.87 15.33
C ARG A 20 -9.31 -4.73 14.15
N GLN A 21 -9.69 -3.96 13.13
CA GLN A 21 -8.83 -3.66 11.98
C GLN A 21 -7.56 -2.92 12.42
N LEU A 22 -7.67 -1.93 13.31
CA LEU A 22 -6.52 -1.22 13.88
C LEU A 22 -5.55 -2.19 14.56
N ARG A 23 -6.07 -3.06 15.45
CA ARG A 23 -5.24 -4.06 16.14
C ARG A 23 -4.56 -5.01 15.16
N TRP A 24 -5.27 -5.41 14.10
CA TRP A 24 -4.71 -6.27 13.07
C TRP A 24 -3.62 -5.54 12.28
N PHE A 25 -3.85 -4.29 11.87
CA PHE A 25 -2.88 -3.45 11.17
C PHE A 25 -1.59 -3.28 11.99
N SER A 26 -1.71 -2.85 13.25
CA SER A 26 -0.54 -2.65 14.12
C SER A 26 0.22 -3.96 14.36
N LYS A 27 -0.50 -5.08 14.49
CA LYS A 27 0.13 -6.40 14.62
C LYS A 27 0.84 -6.82 13.33
N ALA A 28 0.22 -6.65 12.17
CA ALA A 28 0.80 -7.00 10.88
C ALA A 28 2.08 -6.20 10.60
N PHE A 29 2.06 -4.90 10.90
CA PHE A 29 3.23 -4.02 10.76
C PHE A 29 4.39 -4.47 11.66
N ARG A 30 4.11 -4.77 12.94
CA ARG A 30 5.12 -5.28 13.88
C ARG A 30 5.69 -6.63 13.46
N ASN A 31 4.84 -7.53 12.99
CA ASN A 31 5.29 -8.82 12.47
C ASN A 31 6.22 -8.64 11.25
N ASN A 32 5.91 -7.71 10.35
CA ASN A 32 6.79 -7.40 9.22
C ASN A 32 8.14 -6.85 9.70
N ALA A 33 8.16 -5.97 10.71
CA ALA A 33 9.40 -5.46 11.29
C ALA A 33 10.27 -6.58 11.92
N GLU A 34 9.66 -7.57 12.59
CA GLU A 34 10.41 -8.73 13.08
C GLU A 34 10.92 -9.62 11.95
N LEU A 35 10.16 -9.81 10.87
CA LEU A 35 10.66 -10.53 9.68
C LEU A 35 11.84 -9.79 9.02
N VAL A 36 11.77 -8.46 8.93
CA VAL A 36 12.89 -7.64 8.43
C VAL A 36 14.11 -7.78 9.34
N LYS A 37 13.92 -7.85 10.66
CA LYS A 37 15.00 -8.11 11.60
C LYS A 37 15.61 -9.49 11.44
N GLU A 38 14.79 -10.52 11.31
CA GLU A 38 15.24 -11.90 11.13
C GLU A 38 16.03 -12.07 9.82
N HIS A 39 15.57 -11.47 8.73
CA HIS A 39 16.20 -11.63 7.41
C HIS A 39 17.35 -10.66 7.16
N PHE A 40 17.24 -9.41 7.62
CA PHE A 40 18.20 -8.36 7.30
C PHE A 40 18.97 -7.80 8.51
N GLY A 41 18.60 -8.16 9.73
CA GLY A 41 19.30 -7.72 10.95
C GLY A 41 18.91 -6.33 11.47
N PHE A 42 17.88 -5.68 10.89
CA PHE A 42 17.44 -4.35 11.33
C PHE A 42 16.36 -4.42 12.40
N SER A 43 16.61 -3.82 13.56
CA SER A 43 15.61 -3.68 14.62
C SER A 43 15.06 -2.25 14.65
N TYR A 44 13.76 -2.13 14.89
CA TYR A 44 13.05 -0.85 14.89
C TYR A 44 12.36 -0.59 16.22
N ARG A 45 12.37 0.68 16.64
CA ARG A 45 11.47 1.18 17.67
C ARG A 45 10.24 1.76 16.98
N ILE A 46 9.07 1.21 17.31
CA ILE A 46 7.79 1.59 16.71
C ILE A 46 6.96 2.38 17.73
N ASP A 47 6.54 3.59 17.37
CA ASP A 47 5.64 4.43 18.15
C ASP A 47 4.17 4.06 17.83
N ASP A 48 3.47 3.49 18.82
CA ASP A 48 2.08 3.07 18.67
C ASP A 48 1.12 4.23 18.36
N LYS A 49 1.38 5.42 18.89
CA LYS A 49 0.51 6.57 18.65
C LYS A 49 0.60 7.00 17.19
N LEU A 50 1.82 7.09 16.66
CA LEU A 50 2.05 7.41 15.25
C LEU A 50 1.53 6.30 14.34
N LEU A 51 1.73 5.03 14.69
CA LEU A 51 1.23 3.91 13.87
C LEU A 51 -0.31 3.86 13.84
N ASN A 52 -0.97 4.17 14.96
CA ASN A 52 -2.42 4.29 14.98
C ASN A 52 -2.90 5.49 14.14
N GLN A 53 -2.17 6.60 14.15
CA GLN A 53 -2.47 7.74 13.30
C GLN A 53 -2.38 7.37 11.81
N VAL A 54 -1.32 6.66 11.39
CA VAL A 54 -1.17 6.14 10.02
C VAL A 54 -2.42 5.35 9.61
N PHE A 55 -2.91 4.46 10.48
CA PHE A 55 -4.10 3.66 10.16
C PHE A 55 -5.35 4.52 9.91
N PHE A 56 -5.61 5.52 10.76
CA PHE A 56 -6.78 6.37 10.60
C PHE A 56 -6.67 7.30 9.39
N ASP A 57 -5.49 7.87 9.16
CA ASP A 57 -5.23 8.74 8.01
C ASP A 57 -5.32 7.92 6.70
N TRP A 58 -4.88 6.66 6.71
CA TRP A 58 -5.04 5.73 5.59
C TRP A 58 -6.51 5.40 5.31
N LEU A 59 -7.30 5.07 6.34
CA LEU A 59 -8.74 4.83 6.15
C LEU A 59 -9.46 6.05 5.58
N ALA A 60 -9.16 7.25 6.10
CA ALA A 60 -9.73 8.47 5.57
C ALA A 60 -9.34 8.68 4.09
N ALA A 61 -8.09 8.40 3.75
CA ALA A 61 -7.62 8.49 2.37
C ALA A 61 -8.30 7.50 1.42
N ILE A 62 -8.70 6.31 1.89
CA ILE A 62 -9.50 5.36 1.11
C ILE A 62 -10.94 5.88 0.95
N ASP A 63 -11.55 6.37 2.03
CA ASP A 63 -12.93 6.87 2.03
C ASP A 63 -13.12 8.09 1.09
N GLU A 64 -12.05 8.83 0.80
CA GLU A 64 -12.02 9.93 -0.18
C GLU A 64 -12.01 9.45 -1.64
N GLN A 65 -11.80 8.16 -1.89
CA GLN A 65 -11.66 7.61 -3.25
C GLN A 65 -12.99 7.09 -3.76
N ASP A 66 -13.17 7.24 -5.07
CA ASP A 66 -14.31 6.73 -5.81
C ASP A 66 -14.37 5.19 -5.80
N ASP A 67 -15.50 4.62 -6.25
CA ASP A 67 -15.75 3.16 -6.36
C ASP A 67 -14.90 2.42 -7.43
N SER A 68 -13.67 2.89 -7.70
CA SER A 68 -12.71 2.32 -8.66
C SER A 68 -12.38 0.85 -8.39
N ALA A 69 -12.59 0.36 -7.16
CA ALA A 69 -12.49 -1.05 -6.80
C ALA A 69 -13.40 -1.97 -7.65
N ALA A 70 -14.54 -1.45 -8.12
CA ALA A 70 -15.48 -2.19 -8.96
C ALA A 70 -15.01 -2.31 -10.42
N ILE A 71 -14.03 -1.50 -10.83
CA ILE A 71 -13.52 -1.44 -12.20
C ILE A 71 -12.33 -2.39 -12.37
N ASP A 72 -11.31 -2.27 -11.52
CA ASP A 72 -10.16 -3.18 -11.49
C ASP A 72 -9.72 -3.43 -10.04
N ARG A 73 -10.12 -4.58 -9.50
CA ARG A 73 -9.85 -4.95 -8.10
C ARG A 73 -8.36 -5.19 -7.84
N ALA A 74 -7.64 -5.78 -8.79
CA ALA A 74 -6.23 -6.12 -8.60
C ALA A 74 -5.35 -4.86 -8.58
N ASP A 75 -5.64 -3.90 -9.47
CA ASP A 75 -5.00 -2.59 -9.47
C ASP A 75 -5.36 -1.76 -8.23
N TYR A 76 -6.62 -1.77 -7.82
CA TYR A 76 -7.09 -1.02 -6.65
C TYR A 76 -6.44 -1.50 -5.34
N ILE A 77 -6.15 -2.79 -5.19
CA ILE A 77 -5.41 -3.33 -4.03
C ILE A 77 -4.03 -2.68 -3.93
N VAL A 78 -3.31 -2.54 -5.04
CA VAL A 78 -1.99 -1.89 -5.05
C VAL A 78 -2.13 -0.42 -4.71
N PHE A 79 -3.11 0.26 -5.29
CA PHE A 79 -3.38 1.67 -4.99
C PHE A 79 -3.65 1.91 -3.51
N VAL A 80 -4.50 1.10 -2.88
CA VAL A 80 -4.81 1.20 -1.45
C VAL A 80 -3.58 0.94 -0.58
N ALA A 81 -2.71 0.00 -0.97
CA ALA A 81 -1.42 -0.20 -0.30
C ALA A 81 -0.47 0.99 -0.50
N GLY A 82 -0.53 1.65 -1.65
CA GLY A 82 0.17 2.91 -1.92
C GLY A 82 -0.28 4.03 -0.99
N LEU A 83 -1.59 4.18 -0.76
CA LEU A 83 -2.11 5.14 0.22
C LEU A 83 -1.56 4.86 1.63
N ALA A 84 -1.46 3.58 2.04
CA ALA A 84 -0.85 3.23 3.32
C ALA A 84 0.65 3.60 3.36
N LEU A 85 1.39 3.35 2.27
CA LEU A 85 2.81 3.68 2.15
C LEU A 85 3.03 5.20 2.28
N ARG A 86 2.21 6.01 1.61
CA ARG A 86 2.21 7.47 1.75
C ARG A 86 2.10 7.88 3.21
N GLU A 87 1.14 7.31 3.94
CA GLU A 87 0.93 7.67 5.34
C GLU A 87 2.07 7.24 6.26
N LEU A 88 2.67 6.08 6.00
CA LEU A 88 3.86 5.60 6.71
C LEU A 88 5.05 6.54 6.48
N ILE A 89 5.31 6.95 5.25
CA ILE A 89 6.40 7.86 4.87
C ILE A 89 6.19 9.26 5.46
N ARG A 90 4.95 9.76 5.44
CA ARG A 90 4.58 11.07 6.00
C ARG A 90 4.72 11.10 7.53
N THR A 91 4.23 10.06 8.21
CA THR A 91 4.11 10.04 9.68
C THR A 91 5.36 9.50 10.37
N LYS A 92 6.13 8.63 9.69
CA LYS A 92 7.37 8.00 10.17
C LYS A 92 7.22 7.33 11.56
N PRO A 93 6.34 6.32 11.70
CA PRO A 93 6.05 5.70 13.01
C PRO A 93 7.17 4.79 13.53
N ALA A 94 8.18 4.46 12.73
CA ALA A 94 9.29 3.61 13.12
C ALA A 94 10.62 4.34 12.97
N VAL A 95 11.58 3.99 13.82
CA VAL A 95 12.97 4.46 13.74
C VAL A 95 13.88 3.25 13.94
N MET A 96 14.84 3.06 13.05
CA MET A 96 15.85 2.01 13.19
C MET A 96 16.72 2.29 14.42
N VAL A 97 16.90 1.28 15.27
CA VAL A 97 17.68 1.37 16.52
C VAL A 97 18.89 0.45 16.55
N SER A 98 18.97 -0.53 15.64
CA SER A 98 20.13 -1.41 15.51
C SER A 98 20.22 -2.01 14.12
N ASP A 99 21.44 -2.04 13.57
CA ASP A 99 21.87 -2.89 12.46
C ASP A 99 22.82 -3.94 13.03
N ALA A 100 22.36 -5.20 13.15
CA ALA A 100 23.15 -6.28 13.70
C ALA A 100 24.25 -6.79 12.74
N GLY A 101 24.41 -6.20 11.55
CA GLY A 101 25.54 -6.40 10.63
C GLY A 101 25.71 -7.80 10.04
N THR A 102 24.87 -8.76 10.45
CA THR A 102 24.95 -10.19 10.14
C THR A 102 23.60 -10.64 9.60
N SER A 103 23.32 -10.19 8.38
CA SER A 103 22.16 -10.62 7.62
C SER A 103 22.46 -11.97 6.95
N GLU A 104 21.55 -12.93 7.08
CA GLU A 104 21.51 -14.15 6.26
C GLU A 104 20.90 -13.88 4.87
N ALA A 105 20.62 -12.62 4.50
CA ALA A 105 20.05 -12.29 3.20
C ALA A 105 21.00 -12.70 2.07
N ASP A 106 20.53 -13.65 1.26
CA ASP A 106 21.19 -14.08 0.03
C ASP A 106 21.32 -12.92 -0.98
N ASP A 107 20.46 -11.91 -0.87
CA ASP A 107 20.43 -10.75 -1.78
C ASP A 107 21.15 -9.52 -1.20
N LYS A 108 22.40 -9.34 -1.66
CA LYS A 108 23.25 -8.20 -1.31
C LYS A 108 22.67 -6.85 -1.77
N ALA A 109 21.96 -6.81 -2.91
CA ALA A 109 21.43 -5.55 -3.44
C ALA A 109 20.28 -5.04 -2.54
N THR A 110 19.37 -5.95 -2.17
CA THR A 110 18.30 -5.64 -1.22
C THR A 110 18.84 -5.25 0.16
N LEU A 111 19.90 -5.91 0.65
CA LEU A 111 20.55 -5.52 1.90
C LEU A 111 21.15 -4.10 1.83
N GLU A 112 21.79 -3.73 0.71
CA GLU A 112 22.34 -2.39 0.51
C GLU A 112 21.24 -1.32 0.52
N ILE A 113 20.11 -1.59 -0.13
CA ILE A 113 18.91 -0.73 -0.11
C ILE A 113 18.38 -0.56 1.31
N ALA A 114 18.24 -1.65 2.05
CA ALA A 114 17.76 -1.62 3.43
C ALA A 114 18.69 -0.81 4.35
N ARG A 115 20.01 -0.85 4.12
CA ARG A 115 20.98 0.03 4.82
C ARG A 115 20.87 1.48 4.40
N PHE A 116 20.63 1.74 3.12
CA PHE A 116 20.56 3.09 2.57
C PHE A 116 19.38 3.88 3.15
N TRP A 117 18.21 3.24 3.28
CA TRP A 117 17.02 3.87 3.85
C TRP A 117 16.18 2.87 4.67
N PRO A 118 16.57 2.60 5.94
CA PRO A 118 15.96 1.55 6.75
C PRO A 118 14.45 1.70 6.96
N GLU A 119 13.99 2.91 7.26
CA GLU A 119 12.57 3.19 7.49
C GLU A 119 11.77 3.08 6.19
N GLY A 120 12.26 3.66 5.10
CA GLY A 120 11.62 3.54 3.78
C GLY A 120 11.52 2.09 3.35
N PHE A 121 12.60 1.32 3.51
CA PHE A 121 12.62 -0.11 3.23
C PHE A 121 11.56 -0.87 4.04
N LEU A 122 11.48 -0.65 5.36
CA LEU A 122 10.46 -1.27 6.21
C LEU A 122 9.05 -0.98 5.72
N TYR A 123 8.74 0.28 5.40
CA TYR A 123 7.40 0.69 4.98
C TYR A 123 7.04 0.11 3.61
N THR A 124 7.96 0.18 2.64
CA THR A 124 7.77 -0.38 1.30
C THR A 124 7.63 -1.90 1.36
N ASN A 125 8.48 -2.59 2.11
CA ASN A 125 8.41 -4.04 2.31
C ASN A 125 7.08 -4.46 2.93
N PHE A 126 6.58 -3.74 3.93
CA PHE A 126 5.26 -3.99 4.51
C PHE A 126 4.15 -3.91 3.46
N CYS A 127 4.13 -2.86 2.63
CA CYS A 127 3.11 -2.71 1.59
C CYS A 127 3.23 -3.74 0.48
N VAL A 128 4.44 -4.08 0.03
CA VAL A 128 4.69 -5.12 -0.97
C VAL A 128 4.23 -6.49 -0.47
N CYS A 129 4.61 -6.88 0.75
CA CYS A 129 4.15 -8.14 1.35
C CYS A 129 2.62 -8.15 1.52
N GLY A 130 2.02 -7.02 1.89
CA GLY A 130 0.57 -6.87 1.98
C GLY A 130 -0.13 -7.10 0.64
N ILE A 131 0.37 -6.46 -0.43
CA ILE A 131 -0.13 -6.66 -1.80
C ILE A 131 -0.04 -8.12 -2.18
N ALA A 132 1.14 -8.74 -2.04
CA ALA A 132 1.37 -10.12 -2.43
C ALA A 132 0.43 -11.08 -1.67
N ALA A 133 0.29 -10.90 -0.35
CA ALA A 133 -0.58 -11.75 0.46
C ALA A 133 -2.06 -11.62 0.08
N VAL A 134 -2.55 -10.40 -0.20
CA VAL A 134 -3.95 -10.19 -0.63
C VAL A 134 -4.18 -10.73 -2.03
N GLN A 135 -3.26 -10.49 -2.97
CA GLN A 135 -3.37 -11.00 -4.33
C GLN A 135 -3.33 -12.54 -4.38
N GLU A 136 -2.46 -13.17 -3.60
CA GLU A 136 -2.42 -14.62 -3.46
C GLU A 136 -3.75 -15.18 -2.93
N GLN A 137 -4.33 -14.52 -1.91
CA GLN A 137 -5.61 -14.94 -1.33
C GLN A 137 -6.81 -14.72 -2.26
N GLU A 138 -6.86 -13.61 -2.99
CA GLU A 138 -8.00 -13.26 -3.84
C GLU A 138 -7.91 -13.86 -5.25
N PHE A 139 -6.71 -14.08 -5.77
CA PHE A 139 -6.48 -14.47 -7.17
C PHE A 139 -5.63 -15.74 -7.34
N GLY A 140 -5.08 -16.31 -6.26
CA GLY A 140 -4.24 -17.52 -6.31
C GLY A 140 -2.87 -17.31 -6.95
N GLN A 141 -2.46 -16.06 -7.14
CA GLN A 141 -1.13 -15.68 -7.62
C GLN A 141 -0.82 -14.25 -7.16
N SER A 142 0.43 -14.00 -6.76
CA SER A 142 0.98 -12.66 -6.57
C SER A 142 1.88 -12.24 -7.74
N ARG A 143 2.02 -10.94 -7.96
CA ARG A 143 3.01 -10.40 -8.91
C ARG A 143 4.42 -10.49 -8.33
N ASP A 144 5.38 -10.78 -9.20
CA ASP A 144 6.81 -10.62 -8.87
C ASP A 144 7.18 -9.14 -8.82
N LEU A 145 8.24 -8.84 -8.06
CA LEU A 145 8.83 -7.50 -8.05
C LEU A 145 9.63 -7.25 -9.32
N GLU A 146 9.53 -6.03 -9.83
CA GLU A 146 10.34 -5.55 -10.94
C GLU A 146 11.78 -5.28 -10.50
N LYS A 147 12.71 -5.30 -11.47
CA LYS A 147 14.14 -5.03 -11.21
C LYS A 147 14.38 -3.70 -10.51
N ALA A 148 13.51 -2.71 -10.76
CA ALA A 148 13.53 -1.41 -10.11
C ALA A 148 13.49 -1.51 -8.57
N ALA A 149 12.81 -2.51 -8.00
CA ALA A 149 12.75 -2.74 -6.55
C ALA A 149 14.11 -3.14 -5.95
N SER A 150 15.02 -3.68 -6.78
CA SER A 150 16.38 -4.08 -6.40
C SER A 150 17.49 -3.12 -6.88
N ASP A 151 17.11 -1.96 -7.45
CA ASP A 151 18.07 -0.97 -7.96
C ASP A 151 18.23 0.21 -7.00
N LEU A 152 19.40 0.29 -6.35
CA LEU A 152 19.72 1.37 -5.40
C LEU A 152 19.56 2.77 -5.98
N ARG A 153 19.79 2.98 -7.29
CA ARG A 153 19.61 4.31 -7.92
C ARG A 153 18.14 4.72 -7.95
N VAL A 154 17.24 3.77 -8.18
CA VAL A 154 15.79 4.02 -8.10
C VAL A 154 15.41 4.38 -6.67
N TRP A 155 15.98 3.69 -5.68
CA TRP A 155 15.74 4.00 -4.26
C TRP A 155 16.24 5.37 -3.82
N TRP A 156 17.35 5.87 -4.39
CA TRP A 156 17.79 7.25 -4.20
C TRP A 156 16.73 8.25 -4.67
N SER A 157 16.26 8.09 -5.92
CA SER A 157 15.23 8.94 -6.49
C SER A 157 13.92 8.85 -5.70
N TYR A 158 13.54 7.62 -5.32
CA TYR A 158 12.35 7.38 -4.50
C TYR A 158 12.43 8.15 -3.18
N ARG A 159 13.52 8.01 -2.44
CA ARG A 159 13.70 8.69 -1.16
C ARG A 159 13.60 10.21 -1.31
N GLU A 160 14.33 10.77 -2.26
CA GLU A 160 14.35 12.21 -2.52
C GLU A 160 12.94 12.75 -2.82
N ASN A 161 12.24 12.12 -3.76
CA ASN A 161 10.91 12.55 -4.18
C ASN A 161 9.86 12.35 -3.09
N ALA A 162 9.95 11.27 -2.31
CA ALA A 162 9.01 10.98 -1.24
C ALA A 162 9.25 11.82 0.03
N GLU A 163 10.47 12.32 0.23
CA GLU A 163 10.78 13.32 1.25
C GLU A 163 10.17 14.70 0.90
N GLU A 164 10.11 15.04 -0.39
CA GLU A 164 9.47 16.28 -0.89
C GLU A 164 7.93 16.16 -0.94
N ASP A 165 7.40 15.09 -1.55
CA ASP A 165 5.98 14.79 -1.64
C ASP A 165 5.72 13.30 -1.34
N PRO A 166 5.15 12.95 -0.17
CA PRO A 166 4.83 11.58 0.18
C PRO A 166 3.92 10.86 -0.83
N ASN A 167 3.11 11.57 -1.64
CA ASN A 167 2.28 10.93 -2.66
C ASN A 167 3.12 10.21 -3.73
N MET A 168 4.36 10.66 -3.97
CA MET A 168 5.27 10.02 -4.92
C MET A 168 5.58 8.56 -4.57
N SER A 169 5.46 8.19 -3.29
CA SER A 169 5.61 6.80 -2.87
C SER A 169 4.64 5.82 -3.52
N ILE A 170 3.45 6.29 -3.93
CA ILE A 170 2.46 5.47 -4.63
C ILE A 170 2.96 5.12 -6.03
N ALA A 171 3.50 6.10 -6.77
CA ALA A 171 4.03 5.88 -8.10
C ALA A 171 5.27 4.97 -8.10
N PHE A 172 6.17 5.13 -7.12
CA PHE A 172 7.29 4.20 -6.96
C PHE A 172 6.83 2.78 -6.59
N LEU A 173 5.80 2.64 -5.77
CA LEU A 173 5.21 1.32 -5.47
C LEU A 173 4.62 0.68 -6.72
N ASP A 174 3.88 1.44 -7.54
CA ASP A 174 3.38 0.99 -8.84
C ASP A 174 4.53 0.48 -9.71
N GLN A 175 5.63 1.24 -9.81
CA GLN A 175 6.82 0.84 -10.56
C GLN A 175 7.45 -0.46 -10.03
N PHE A 176 7.52 -0.64 -8.70
CA PHE A 176 8.10 -1.82 -8.07
C PHE A 176 7.28 -3.10 -8.32
N VAL A 177 5.96 -2.98 -8.52
CA VAL A 177 5.07 -4.12 -8.78
C VAL A 177 4.67 -4.27 -10.26
N GLY A 178 5.37 -3.57 -11.16
CA GLY A 178 5.17 -3.67 -12.61
C GLY A 178 3.88 -3.04 -13.12
N LEU A 179 3.37 -2.02 -12.43
CA LEU A 179 2.28 -1.16 -12.90
C LEU A 179 2.84 0.13 -13.51
N GLU A 180 2.05 0.72 -14.41
CA GLU A 180 2.38 2.02 -15.01
C GLU A 180 2.21 3.13 -13.97
N PRO A 181 3.28 3.82 -13.54
CA PRO A 181 3.19 4.84 -12.51
C PRO A 181 2.53 6.11 -13.01
N ASN A 182 1.70 6.75 -12.19
CA ASN A 182 1.25 8.12 -12.43
C ASN A 182 2.02 9.11 -11.57
N TRP A 183 3.01 9.77 -12.17
CA TRP A 183 3.87 10.75 -11.49
C TRP A 183 3.22 12.12 -11.25
N LEU A 184 2.08 12.41 -11.89
CA LEU A 184 1.40 13.71 -11.76
C LEU A 184 0.30 13.68 -10.70
N PHE A 185 -0.50 12.62 -10.69
CA PHE A 185 -1.64 12.44 -9.79
C PHE A 185 -1.63 11.06 -9.12
N PRO A 186 -0.54 10.69 -8.40
CA PRO A 186 -0.37 9.34 -7.84
C PRO A 186 -1.48 8.94 -6.85
N ALA A 187 -2.07 9.91 -6.14
CA ALA A 187 -3.08 9.68 -5.10
C ALA A 187 -4.54 9.71 -5.60
N MET A 188 -4.77 9.71 -6.92
CA MET A 188 -6.11 9.70 -7.51
C MET A 188 -6.39 8.37 -8.21
N ALA A 189 -7.32 7.56 -7.68
CA ALA A 189 -7.66 6.26 -8.26
C ALA A 189 -8.15 6.37 -9.73
N GLN A 190 -8.96 7.40 -10.03
CA GLN A 190 -9.48 7.67 -11.38
C GLN A 190 -8.38 7.95 -12.41
N GLU A 191 -7.22 8.43 -11.94
CA GLU A 191 -6.12 8.82 -12.81
C GLU A 191 -5.21 7.63 -13.17
N ARG A 192 -5.47 6.45 -12.59
CA ARG A 192 -4.71 5.22 -12.84
C ARG A 192 -4.95 4.67 -14.25
N ALA A 193 -3.91 4.12 -14.85
CA ALA A 193 -3.94 3.64 -16.24
C ALA A 193 -4.98 2.53 -16.45
N ALA A 194 -5.09 1.58 -15.51
CA ALA A 194 -6.08 0.50 -15.58
C ALA A 194 -7.52 1.04 -15.61
N ILE A 195 -7.82 2.00 -14.73
CA ILE A 195 -9.14 2.64 -14.62
C ILE A 195 -9.46 3.44 -15.88
N LYS A 196 -8.54 4.32 -16.33
CA LYS A 196 -8.70 5.08 -17.58
C LYS A 196 -8.93 4.18 -18.78
N LYS A 197 -8.17 3.09 -18.90
CA LYS A 197 -8.30 2.13 -19.99
C LYS A 197 -9.65 1.42 -19.96
N ALA A 198 -10.12 1.01 -18.79
CA ALA A 198 -11.42 0.36 -18.63
C ALA A 198 -12.59 1.30 -18.97
N LEU A 199 -12.51 2.57 -18.58
CA LEU A 199 -13.53 3.59 -18.89
C LEU A 199 -13.51 4.02 -20.36
N ALA A 200 -12.35 4.02 -21.02
CA ALA A 200 -12.20 4.36 -22.43
C ALA A 200 -12.55 3.19 -23.38
N ALA A 201 -12.65 1.97 -22.87
CA ALA A 201 -13.06 0.81 -23.66
C ALA A 201 -14.51 1.00 -24.15
N PRO A 202 -14.80 0.84 -25.46
CA PRO A 202 -16.17 0.89 -25.95
C PRO A 202 -17.05 -0.11 -25.18
N ARG A 203 -18.29 0.27 -24.85
CA ARG A 203 -19.33 -0.63 -24.34
C ARG A 203 -19.80 -1.62 -25.42
N GLU A 204 -18.90 -2.23 -26.17
CA GLU A 204 -19.22 -3.27 -27.15
C GLU A 204 -19.25 -4.62 -26.45
N THR A 205 -20.39 -4.97 -25.86
CA THR A 205 -20.79 -6.38 -25.65
C THR A 205 -22.24 -6.61 -25.21
N ALA A 206 -23.10 -5.58 -25.16
CA ALA A 206 -24.52 -5.78 -24.79
C ALA A 206 -25.50 -5.85 -25.98
N LEU A 207 -25.10 -5.45 -27.19
CA LEU A 207 -26.01 -5.35 -28.35
C LEU A 207 -25.84 -6.48 -29.40
N ASP A 208 -24.82 -7.34 -29.28
CA ASP A 208 -24.53 -8.37 -30.28
C ASP A 208 -25.07 -9.78 -29.94
N ARG A 209 -26.09 -9.84 -29.06
CA ARG A 209 -26.82 -11.08 -28.74
C ARG A 209 -28.34 -10.96 -28.91
N LEU A 210 -28.81 -10.19 -29.88
CA LEU A 210 -30.16 -10.38 -30.38
C LEU A 210 -30.14 -11.50 -31.43
N PRO A 211 -30.76 -12.67 -31.19
CA PRO A 211 -30.92 -13.67 -32.23
C PRO A 211 -31.75 -13.07 -33.39
N PRO A 212 -31.50 -13.48 -34.64
CA PRO A 212 -32.22 -12.94 -35.79
C PRO A 212 -33.72 -13.19 -35.62
N ALA A 213 -34.50 -12.13 -35.89
CA ALA A 213 -35.96 -12.18 -35.85
C ALA A 213 -36.46 -13.33 -36.72
N ALA A 214 -37.19 -14.26 -36.11
CA ALA A 214 -37.83 -15.36 -36.82
C ALA A 214 -38.91 -14.79 -37.74
N THR A 215 -38.67 -14.87 -39.05
CA THR A 215 -39.64 -14.58 -40.10
C THR A 215 -40.72 -15.66 -40.09
N ARG A 216 -41.96 -15.33 -39.71
CA ARG A 216 -43.19 -15.96 -40.18
C ARG A 216 -44.34 -14.97 -40.15
#